data_AF-A0A498QX57-F1
#
_entry.id   AF-A0A498QX57-F1
#
_cell.length_a   1.000
_cell.length_b   1.000
_cell.length_c   1.000
_cell.angle_alpha   90.00
_cell.angle_beta   90.00
_cell.angle_gamma   90.00
#
_symmetry.space_group_name_H-M   'P 1'
#
loop_
_entity.id
_entity.type
_entity.pdbx_description
1 polymer ?
#
loop_
_entity_poly.entity_id
_entity_poly.type
_entity_poly.pdbx_seq_one_letter_code
_entity_poly.pdbx_strand_id
1 'polypeptide(L)'
;MTELVVNTAHLQQLAAQHDTLAREIAAATRVTHGIGQDVLIRHGVSSGFSNHAVAQAQVARHAAGTALHTAVSDLADNLNTAATAYDTTDHHKAHHLNHQLH
;
A
#
# COMPACT_ATOMS: atom_id res chain seq x y z
N MET A 1 -15.97 -30.25 1.11
CA MET A 1 -15.28 -29.36 0.15
C MET A 1 -15.28 -27.97 0.76
N THR A 2 -14.16 -27.55 1.33
CA THR A 2 -14.02 -26.21 1.92
C THR A 2 -13.70 -25.19 0.84
N GLU A 3 -14.47 -24.11 0.83
CA GLU A 3 -14.54 -23.02 -0.15
C GLU A 3 -13.17 -22.42 -0.51
N LEU A 4 -12.72 -22.60 -1.76
CA LEU A 4 -11.69 -21.73 -2.33
C LEU A 4 -12.27 -20.36 -2.76
N VAL A 5 -13.56 -20.29 -3.09
CA VAL A 5 -14.26 -19.03 -3.41
C VAL A 5 -14.16 -18.03 -2.25
N VAL A 6 -14.29 -18.51 -1.00
CA VAL A 6 -14.11 -17.67 0.20
C VAL A 6 -12.66 -17.20 0.33
N ASN A 7 -11.69 -17.99 -0.10
CA ASN A 7 -10.28 -17.58 -0.11
C ASN A 7 -10.02 -16.48 -1.15
N THR A 8 -10.59 -16.59 -2.36
CA THR A 8 -10.51 -15.53 -3.40
C THR A 8 -11.12 -14.22 -2.92
N ALA A 9 -12.34 -14.28 -2.36
CA ALA A 9 -13.02 -13.09 -1.82
C ALA A 9 -12.22 -12.46 -0.66
N HIS A 10 -11.60 -13.28 0.19
CA HIS A 10 -10.76 -12.81 1.28
C HIS A 10 -9.52 -12.07 0.78
N LEU A 11 -8.84 -12.59 -0.24
CA LEU A 11 -7.66 -11.94 -0.85
C LEU A 11 -8.02 -10.60 -1.51
N GLN A 12 -9.17 -10.53 -2.18
CA GLN A 12 -9.67 -9.26 -2.75
C GLN A 12 -10.00 -8.24 -1.67
N GLN A 13 -10.62 -8.68 -0.56
CA GLN A 13 -10.87 -7.80 0.58
C GLN A 13 -9.56 -7.27 1.18
N LEU A 14 -8.55 -8.12 1.32
CA LEU A 14 -7.24 -7.72 1.83
C LEU A 14 -6.54 -6.75 0.87
N ALA A 15 -6.61 -6.99 -0.44
CA ALA A 15 -6.08 -6.07 -1.44
C ALA A 15 -6.72 -4.66 -1.32
N ALA A 16 -8.04 -4.59 -1.18
CA ALA A 16 -8.76 -3.32 -1.00
C ALA A 16 -8.38 -2.58 0.30
N GLN A 17 -8.07 -3.31 1.37
CA GLN A 17 -7.54 -2.73 2.61
C GLN A 17 -6.15 -2.14 2.40
N HIS A 18 -5.27 -2.85 1.68
CA HIS A 18 -3.94 -2.36 1.33
C HIS A 18 -4.01 -1.13 0.42
N ASP A 19 -4.90 -1.08 -0.56
CA ASP A 19 -5.14 0.12 -1.37
C ASP A 19 -5.56 1.33 -0.53
N THR A 20 -6.40 1.10 0.48
CA THR A 20 -6.83 2.14 1.41
C THR A 20 -5.65 2.65 2.24
N LEU A 21 -4.86 1.73 2.80
CA LEU A 21 -3.65 2.06 3.53
C LEU A 21 -2.63 2.82 2.67
N ALA A 22 -2.46 2.45 1.40
CA ALA A 22 -1.58 3.15 0.47
C ALA A 22 -2.01 4.62 0.28
N ARG A 23 -3.33 4.88 0.18
CA ARG A 23 -3.87 6.25 0.10
C ARG A 23 -3.64 7.04 1.39
N GLU A 24 -3.81 6.41 2.55
CA GLU A 24 -3.56 7.04 3.85
C GLU A 24 -2.09 7.40 4.05
N ILE A 25 -1.16 6.50 3.69
CA ILE A 25 0.28 6.75 3.73
C ILE A 25 0.65 7.91 2.81
N ALA A 26 0.10 7.95 1.59
CA ALA A 26 0.34 9.05 0.66
C ALA A 26 -0.19 10.39 1.21
N ALA A 27 -1.35 10.39 1.87
CA ALA A 27 -1.88 11.57 2.54
C ALA A 27 -0.99 12.03 3.70
N ALA A 28 -0.61 11.13 4.60
CA ALA A 28 0.27 11.41 5.73
C ALA A 28 1.64 11.96 5.27
N THR A 29 2.18 11.40 4.19
CA THR A 29 3.44 11.85 3.57
C THR A 29 3.31 13.29 3.08
N ARG A 30 2.21 13.63 2.39
CA ARG A 30 1.95 14.98 1.87
C ARG A 30 1.73 16.03 2.97
N VAL A 31 1.05 15.67 4.06
CA VAL A 31 0.76 16.62 5.18
C VAL A 31 2.02 17.25 5.76
N THR A 32 3.14 16.54 5.72
CA THR A 32 4.41 17.04 6.27
C THR A 32 5.25 17.85 5.29
N HIS A 33 4.79 18.01 4.05
CA HIS A 33 5.49 18.76 3.03
C HIS A 33 5.55 20.25 3.38
N GLY A 34 6.76 20.83 3.33
CA GLY A 34 6.97 22.26 3.53
C GLY A 34 7.23 22.70 4.98
N ILE A 35 7.07 21.82 5.98
CA ILE A 35 7.30 22.14 7.40
C ILE A 35 8.71 22.73 7.64
N GLY A 36 9.74 22.20 6.98
CA GLY A 36 11.12 22.72 7.13
C GLY A 36 11.27 24.17 6.64
N GLN A 37 10.58 24.53 5.56
CA GLN A 37 10.58 25.91 5.04
C GLN A 37 9.78 26.83 5.96
N ASP A 38 8.64 26.36 6.46
CA ASP A 38 7.78 27.05 7.42
C ASP A 38 8.53 27.37 8.73
N VAL A 39 9.29 26.41 9.24
CA VAL A 39 10.13 26.58 10.44
C VAL A 39 11.24 27.60 10.18
N LEU A 40 11.90 27.55 9.02
CA LEU A 40 12.90 28.54 8.63
C LEU A 40 12.33 29.96 8.57
N ILE A 41 11.14 30.12 7.97
CA ILE A 41 10.45 31.41 7.86
C ILE A 41 10.08 31.95 9.25
N ARG A 42 9.55 31.10 10.15
CA ARG A 42 9.06 31.53 11.48
C ARG A 42 10.18 31.77 12.49
N HIS A 43 11.22 30.93 12.50
CA HIS A 43 12.27 30.97 13.52
C HIS A 43 13.55 31.66 13.06
N GLY A 44 13.64 32.00 11.77
CA GLY A 44 14.78 32.69 11.18
C GLY A 44 16.06 31.88 11.18
N VAL A 45 17.12 32.51 10.67
CA VAL A 45 18.45 31.87 10.49
C VAL A 45 19.20 31.62 11.79
N SER A 46 18.86 32.33 12.88
CA SER A 46 19.47 32.11 14.21
C SER A 46 19.19 30.71 14.75
N SER A 47 18.09 30.08 14.33
CA SER A 47 17.73 28.70 14.66
C SER A 47 18.31 27.68 13.66
N GLY A 48 19.41 28.01 12.98
CA GLY A 48 19.92 27.28 11.81
C GLY A 48 20.07 25.76 11.99
N PHE A 49 20.65 25.31 13.12
CA PHE A 49 20.80 23.87 13.40
C PHE A 49 19.44 23.16 13.55
N SER A 50 18.48 23.79 14.26
CA SER A 50 17.14 23.25 14.43
C SER A 50 16.38 23.20 13.10
N ASN A 51 16.46 24.26 12.29
CA ASN A 51 15.83 24.30 10.97
C ASN A 51 16.39 23.19 10.06
N HIS A 52 17.70 22.97 10.11
CA HIS A 52 18.36 21.91 9.36
C HIS A 52 17.91 20.51 9.81
N ALA A 53 17.82 20.27 11.13
CA ALA A 53 17.34 19.01 11.67
C ALA A 53 15.88 18.72 11.23
N VAL A 54 15.01 19.72 11.25
CA VAL A 54 13.62 19.59 10.77
C VAL A 54 13.58 19.28 9.27
N ALA A 55 14.40 19.95 8.46
CA ALA A 55 14.47 19.68 7.02
C ALA A 55 14.93 18.24 6.73
N GLN A 56 15.96 17.76 7.44
CA GLN A 56 16.41 16.37 7.31
C GLN A 56 15.33 15.37 7.74
N ALA A 57 14.64 15.64 8.85
CA ALA A 57 13.53 14.80 9.31
C ALA A 57 12.39 14.75 8.29
N GLN A 58 12.06 15.87 7.64
CA GLN A 58 11.06 15.93 6.56
C GLN A 58 11.48 15.06 5.37
N VAL A 59 12.75 15.15 4.93
CA VAL A 59 13.28 14.33 3.83
C VAL A 59 13.22 12.84 4.18
N ALA A 60 13.69 12.46 5.37
CA ALA A 60 13.69 11.08 5.82
C ALA A 60 12.26 10.51 5.92
N ARG A 61 11.32 11.28 6.47
CA ARG A 61 9.91 10.89 6.55
C ARG A 61 9.28 10.76 5.16
N HIS A 62 9.60 11.67 4.23
CA HIS A 62 9.11 11.58 2.86
C HIS A 62 9.62 10.32 2.16
N ALA A 63 10.90 10.01 2.28
CA ALA A 63 11.48 8.79 1.73
C ALA A 63 10.83 7.52 2.30
N ALA A 64 10.65 7.46 3.63
CA ALA A 64 9.99 6.35 4.30
C ALA A 64 8.51 6.21 3.86
N GLY A 65 7.78 7.32 3.75
CA GLY A 65 6.40 7.34 3.29
C GLY A 65 6.25 6.83 1.86
N THR A 66 7.12 7.26 0.95
CA THR A 66 7.16 6.77 -0.43
C THR A 66 7.47 5.27 -0.49
N ALA A 67 8.47 4.80 0.26
CA ALA A 67 8.82 3.38 0.29
C ALA A 67 7.67 2.51 0.84
N LEU A 68 7.00 2.96 1.90
CA LEU A 68 5.83 2.28 2.46
C LEU A 68 4.65 2.27 1.48
N HIS A 69 4.40 3.39 0.80
CA HIS A 69 3.36 3.47 -0.22
C HIS A 69 3.62 2.44 -1.34
N THR A 70 4.83 2.38 -1.88
CA THR A 70 5.21 1.38 -2.88
C THR A 70 5.00 -0.04 -2.37
N ALA A 71 5.54 -0.38 -1.20
CA ALA A 71 5.45 -1.73 -0.67
C ALA A 71 4.00 -2.18 -0.42
N VAL A 72 3.13 -1.28 0.04
CA VAL A 72 1.71 -1.59 0.29
C VAL A 72 0.95 -1.74 -1.03
N SER A 73 1.21 -0.90 -2.03
CA SER A 73 0.63 -1.02 -3.37
C SER A 73 1.04 -2.33 -4.05
N ASP A 74 2.33 -2.68 -4.01
CA ASP A 74 2.84 -3.94 -4.56
C ASP A 74 2.17 -5.16 -3.89
N LEU A 75 1.90 -5.07 -2.60
CA LEU A 75 1.19 -6.13 -1.87
C LEU A 75 -0.28 -6.23 -2.29
N ALA A 76 -0.97 -5.11 -2.51
CA ALA A 76 -2.33 -5.12 -3.06
C ALA A 76 -2.37 -5.79 -4.45
N ASP A 77 -1.43 -5.46 -5.32
CA ASP A 77 -1.32 -6.05 -6.67
C ASP A 77 -1.05 -7.56 -6.62
N ASN A 78 -0.16 -7.99 -5.71
CA ASN A 78 0.14 -9.41 -5.50
C ASN A 78 -1.09 -10.19 -4.99
N LEU A 79 -1.87 -9.61 -4.08
CA LEU A 79 -3.10 -10.21 -3.58
C LEU A 79 -4.16 -10.35 -4.67
N ASN A 80 -4.33 -9.33 -5.52
CA ASN A 80 -5.23 -9.38 -6.67
C ASN A 80 -4.78 -10.44 -7.70
N THR A 81 -3.48 -10.54 -7.94
CA THR A 81 -2.89 -11.56 -8.82
C THR A 81 -3.15 -12.97 -8.28
N ALA A 82 -2.96 -13.17 -6.97
CA ALA A 82 -3.24 -14.44 -6.31
C ALA A 82 -4.72 -14.82 -6.38
N ALA A 83 -5.62 -13.86 -6.11
CA ALA A 83 -7.06 -14.07 -6.23
C ALA A 83 -7.46 -14.53 -7.65
N THR A 84 -6.93 -13.86 -8.67
CA THR A 84 -7.19 -14.20 -10.09
C THR A 84 -6.68 -15.61 -10.44
N ALA A 85 -5.51 -15.99 -9.95
CA ALA A 85 -4.93 -17.31 -10.18
C ALA A 85 -5.75 -18.43 -9.51
N TYR A 86 -6.27 -18.18 -8.30
CA TYR A 86 -7.16 -19.13 -7.63
C TYR A 86 -8.48 -19.30 -8.38
N ASP A 87 -9.13 -18.20 -8.74
CA ASP A 87 -10.40 -18.21 -9.48
C ASP A 87 -10.28 -18.97 -10.82
N THR A 88 -9.21 -18.71 -11.56
CA THR A 88 -8.90 -19.40 -12.82
C THR A 88 -8.71 -20.91 -12.59
N THR A 89 -7.94 -21.30 -11.58
CA THR A 89 -7.67 -22.71 -11.26
C THR A 89 -8.95 -23.43 -10.87
N ASP A 90 -9.82 -22.79 -10.09
CA ASP A 90 -11.11 -23.35 -9.68
C ASP A 90 -12.05 -23.57 -10.85
N HIS A 91 -12.15 -22.59 -11.74
CA HIS A 91 -12.93 -22.72 -12.97
C HIS A 91 -12.45 -23.89 -13.85
N HIS A 92 -11.13 -24.02 -14.03
CA HIS A 92 -10.56 -25.14 -14.78
C HIS A 92 -10.84 -26.51 -14.13
N LYS A 93 -10.71 -26.62 -12.81
CA LYS A 93 -10.99 -27.87 -12.09
C LYS A 93 -12.47 -28.22 -12.12
N ALA A 94 -13.36 -27.26 -11.93
CA ALA A 94 -14.81 -27.47 -12.02
C ALA A 94 -15.22 -27.95 -13.41
N HIS A 95 -14.67 -27.33 -14.46
CA HIS A 95 -14.92 -27.75 -15.84
C HIS A 95 -14.42 -29.18 -16.12
N HIS A 96 -13.23 -29.54 -15.62
CA HIS A 96 -12.69 -30.90 -15.77
C HIS A 96 -13.56 -31.92 -15.02
N LEU A 97 -13.96 -31.64 -13.77
CA LEU A 97 -14.86 -32.52 -13.03
C LEU A 97 -16.18 -32.75 -13.78
N ASN A 98 -16.78 -31.68 -14.33
CA ASN A 98 -18.01 -31.77 -15.10
C ASN A 98 -17.88 -32.65 -16.36
N HIS A 99 -16.67 -32.73 -16.94
CA HIS A 99 -16.39 -33.59 -18.09
C HIS A 99 -16.13 -35.06 -17.68
N GLN A 100 -15.71 -35.33 -16.45
CA GLN A 100 -15.51 -36.70 -15.96
C GLN A 100 -16.80 -37.36 -15.43
N LEU A 101 -17.79 -36.54 -15.06
CA LEU A 101 -19.09 -36.99 -14.54
C LEU A 101 -20.14 -37.20 -15.66
N HIS A 102 -19.81 -36.88 -16.92
CA HIS A 102 -20.58 -37.20 -18.11
C HIS A 102 -19.88 -38.30 -18.92
#